data_AF-A0A6P1IFQ3-F1
#
_entry.id   AF-A0A6P1IFQ3-F1
#
_cell.length_a   1.000
_cell.length_b   1.000
_cell.length_c   1.000
_cell.angle_alpha   90.00
_cell.angle_beta   90.00
_cell.angle_gamma   90.00
#
_symmetry.space_group_name_H-M   'P 1'
#
loop_
_entity.id
_entity.type
_entity.pdbx_description
1 polymer ?
#
loop_
_entity_poly.entity_id
_entity_poly.type
_entity_poly.pdbx_seq_one_letter_code
_entity_poly.pdbx_strand_id
1 'polypeptide(L)'
;MQRRSLISAAAAITAAAVLPAWAQTPPALPVLQVWKDPSCGCCHDWVSHLQADGFQVQVFDTGNAAVRKRLGLPEKFASCHTGLIGGYAIEGHVNAREIRRLLTEKPKAIGLAVPGMPVGSPGMDGAVYGERRDAYDVVLVQPDGTGRVYQHYAGNTAGFKRTATGTEALPTTEGEVRKVDSAAGKITLKHGEIKNLDMPPMTMVFQANDPALLGKVKAGDKVRFTAMQVNGAYTVMSIEPLP
;
A
#
# COMPACT_ATOMS: atom_id res chain seq x y z
N MET A 1 -65.64 59.77 39.24
CA MET A 1 -64.43 60.44 38.72
C MET A 1 -63.20 59.67 39.22
N GLN A 2 -62.29 59.34 38.29
CA GLN A 2 -60.88 58.93 38.42
C GLN A 2 -60.56 57.68 39.27
N ARG A 3 -60.43 56.49 38.67
CA ARG A 3 -59.20 55.91 38.07
C ARG A 3 -57.95 56.03 38.94
N ARG A 4 -57.46 54.90 39.46
CA ARG A 4 -56.03 54.54 39.55
C ARG A 4 -55.87 53.07 39.97
N SER A 5 -55.80 52.20 38.96
CA SER A 5 -55.24 50.86 39.06
C SER A 5 -53.72 50.96 39.17
N LEU A 6 -53.11 50.34 40.18
CA LEU A 6 -51.66 50.17 40.26
C LEU A 6 -51.34 48.72 39.90
N ILE A 7 -50.79 48.54 38.70
CA ILE A 7 -50.20 47.28 38.23
C ILE A 7 -48.76 47.28 38.70
N SER A 8 -48.43 46.41 39.66
CA SER A 8 -47.04 46.12 40.03
C SER A 8 -46.41 45.26 38.95
N ALA A 9 -45.62 45.86 38.07
CA ALA A 9 -44.84 45.14 37.07
C ALA A 9 -43.63 44.48 37.76
N ALA A 10 -43.66 43.15 37.89
CA ALA A 10 -42.50 42.36 38.27
C ALA A 10 -41.54 42.28 37.08
N ALA A 11 -40.44 43.04 37.12
CA ALA A 11 -39.35 42.89 36.17
C ALA A 11 -38.54 41.63 36.55
N ALA A 12 -38.86 40.50 35.90
CA ALA A 12 -38.02 39.32 35.94
C ALA A 12 -36.76 39.56 35.09
N ILE A 13 -35.66 39.95 35.73
CA ILE A 13 -34.34 39.99 35.11
C ILE A 13 -33.87 38.54 34.97
N THR A 14 -34.08 37.94 33.80
CA THR A 14 -33.44 36.68 33.43
C THR A 14 -31.97 36.96 33.11
N ALA A 15 -31.10 36.81 34.11
CA ALA A 15 -29.66 36.76 33.90
C ALA A 15 -29.33 35.50 33.09
N ALA A 16 -29.16 35.65 31.77
CA ALA A 16 -28.61 34.60 30.93
C ALA A 16 -27.15 34.36 31.36
N ALA A 17 -26.91 33.33 32.16
CA ALA A 17 -25.57 32.88 32.50
C ALA A 17 -24.89 32.38 31.21
N VAL A 18 -24.03 33.21 30.63
CA VAL A 18 -23.13 32.81 29.55
C VAL A 18 -22.05 31.94 30.19
N LEU A 19 -22.32 30.65 30.31
CA LEU A 19 -21.29 29.70 30.73
C LEU A 19 -20.18 29.72 29.67
N PRO A 20 -18.91 29.94 30.03
CA PRO A 20 -17.81 29.80 29.08
C PRO A 20 -17.87 28.37 28.55
N ALA A 21 -17.87 28.20 27.23
CA ALA A 21 -17.68 26.89 26.62
C ALA A 21 -16.23 26.48 26.92
N TRP A 22 -16.03 25.54 27.83
CA TRP A 22 -14.72 24.95 28.08
C TRP A 22 -14.35 24.21 26.80
N ALA A 23 -13.36 24.72 26.07
CA ALA A 23 -12.78 24.01 24.94
C ALA A 23 -12.23 22.69 25.47
N GLN A 24 -12.91 21.58 25.18
CA GLN A 24 -12.42 20.25 25.55
C GLN A 24 -11.25 19.93 24.63
N THR A 25 -10.05 19.82 25.20
CA THR A 25 -8.90 19.28 24.47
C THR A 25 -9.27 17.88 23.97
N PRO A 26 -9.16 17.60 22.66
CA PRO A 26 -9.44 16.27 22.15
C PRO A 26 -8.57 15.23 22.89
N PRO A 27 -9.11 14.05 23.21
CA PRO A 27 -8.30 13.00 23.82
C PRO A 27 -7.11 12.67 22.92
N ALA A 28 -5.91 12.64 23.51
CA ALA A 28 -4.69 12.31 22.78
C ALA A 28 -4.76 10.89 22.22
N LEU A 29 -4.24 10.68 21.00
CA LEU A 29 -4.13 9.35 20.42
C LEU A 29 -3.23 8.47 21.29
N PRO A 30 -3.53 7.17 21.46
CA PRO A 30 -2.58 6.25 22.06
C PRO A 30 -1.29 6.21 21.23
N VAL A 31 -0.16 5.97 21.89
CA VAL A 31 1.13 5.79 21.21
C VAL A 31 1.05 4.54 20.33
N LEU A 32 1.42 4.68 19.05
CA LEU A 32 1.59 3.58 18.12
C LEU A 32 2.97 2.98 18.32
N GLN A 33 3.03 1.73 18.76
CA GLN A 33 4.28 0.96 18.77
C GLN A 33 4.45 0.27 17.41
N VAL A 34 5.65 0.30 16.84
CA VAL A 34 5.95 -0.28 15.51
C VAL A 34 7.19 -1.14 15.59
N TRP A 35 7.07 -2.41 15.17
CA TRP A 35 8.18 -3.33 15.01
C TRP A 35 8.48 -3.49 13.54
N LYS A 36 9.74 -3.27 13.15
CA LYS A 36 10.21 -3.35 11.77
C LYS A 36 11.66 -3.82 11.71
N ASP A 37 12.11 -4.17 10.52
CA ASP A 37 13.55 -4.32 10.26
C ASP A 37 14.25 -2.95 10.26
N PRO A 38 15.45 -2.80 10.87
CA PRO A 38 16.19 -1.55 10.87
C PRO A 38 16.50 -1.01 9.47
N SER A 39 16.71 -1.90 8.49
CA SER A 39 17.07 -1.56 7.10
C SER A 39 15.87 -1.35 6.17
N CYS A 40 14.64 -1.51 6.67
CA CYS A 40 13.44 -1.34 5.85
C CYS A 40 13.10 0.15 5.61
N GLY A 41 13.49 0.68 4.44
CA GLY A 41 13.24 2.07 4.03
C GLY A 41 11.74 2.45 3.98
N CYS A 42 10.91 1.65 3.30
CA CYS A 42 9.48 1.95 3.19
C CYS A 42 8.75 1.93 4.56
N CYS A 43 9.21 1.10 5.50
CA CYS A 43 8.71 1.09 6.87
C CYS A 43 9.03 2.40 7.62
N HIS A 44 10.20 2.99 7.37
CA HIS A 44 10.57 4.29 7.92
C HIS A 44 9.71 5.41 7.33
N ASP A 45 9.48 5.37 6.01
CA ASP A 45 8.64 6.37 5.34
C ASP A 45 7.20 6.28 5.85
N TRP A 46 6.63 5.08 6.01
CA TRP A 46 5.30 4.90 6.60
C TRP A 46 5.20 5.49 8.02
N VAL A 47 6.21 5.28 8.86
CA VAL A 47 6.27 5.93 10.19
C VAL A 47 6.26 7.46 10.06
N SER A 48 7.01 8.00 9.10
CA SER A 48 7.05 9.44 8.83
C SER A 48 5.69 9.98 8.38
N HIS A 49 4.96 9.25 7.53
CA HIS A 49 3.58 9.57 7.17
C HIS A 49 2.69 9.65 8.42
N LEU A 50 2.75 8.65 9.31
CA LEU A 50 1.93 8.66 10.52
C LEU A 50 2.29 9.78 11.49
N GLN A 51 3.58 10.09 11.64
CA GLN A 51 4.03 11.22 12.46
C GLN A 51 3.54 12.56 11.88
N ALA A 52 3.61 12.74 10.56
CA ALA A 52 3.07 13.91 9.88
C ALA A 52 1.54 14.04 10.04
N ASP A 53 0.84 12.90 10.09
CA ASP A 53 -0.58 12.83 10.43
C ASP A 53 -0.85 13.04 11.93
N GLY A 54 0.15 13.24 12.78
CA GLY A 54 0.00 13.56 14.21
C GLY A 54 -0.09 12.36 15.15
N PHE A 55 0.30 11.16 14.70
CA PHE A 55 0.49 10.02 15.59
C PHE A 55 1.82 10.11 16.34
N GLN A 56 1.80 9.79 17.63
CA GLN A 56 3.04 9.51 18.37
C GLN A 56 3.46 8.06 18.09
N VAL A 57 4.68 7.88 17.58
CA VAL A 57 5.18 6.56 17.15
C VAL A 57 6.43 6.18 17.93
N GLN A 58 6.43 4.97 18.49
CA GLN A 58 7.58 4.34 19.12
C GLN A 58 8.07 3.18 18.25
N VAL A 59 9.32 3.22 17.80
CA VAL A 59 9.88 2.24 16.86
C VAL A 59 10.77 1.23 17.58
N PHE A 60 10.66 -0.03 17.19
CA PHE A 60 11.47 -1.16 17.64
C PHE A 60 12.11 -1.87 16.43
N ASP A 61 13.42 -1.74 16.29
CA ASP A 61 14.19 -2.28 15.17
C ASP A 61 14.62 -3.74 15.37
N THR A 62 13.64 -4.62 15.61
CA THR A 62 13.88 -6.04 15.93
C THR A 62 13.30 -7.02 14.89
N GLY A 63 12.71 -6.51 13.81
CA GLY A 63 11.83 -7.28 12.94
C GLY A 63 10.45 -7.54 13.57
N ASN A 64 9.49 -7.98 12.76
CA ASN A 64 8.07 -8.01 13.14
C ASN A 64 7.43 -9.40 13.27
N ALA A 65 8.08 -10.47 12.78
CA ALA A 65 7.49 -11.81 12.75
C ALA A 65 7.02 -12.32 14.13
N ALA A 66 7.82 -12.15 15.17
CA ALA A 66 7.46 -12.56 16.53
C ALA A 66 6.25 -11.79 17.08
N VAL A 67 6.16 -10.50 16.77
CA VAL A 67 5.06 -9.65 17.20
C VAL A 67 3.77 -9.95 16.43
N ARG A 68 3.85 -10.13 15.12
CA ARG A 68 2.71 -10.58 14.30
C ARG A 68 2.07 -11.83 14.88
N LYS A 69 2.89 -12.85 15.15
CA LYS A 69 2.43 -14.12 15.75
C LYS A 69 1.81 -13.89 17.13
N ARG A 70 2.44 -13.08 17.99
CA ARG A 70 1.94 -12.75 19.33
C ARG A 70 0.58 -12.04 19.28
N LEU A 71 0.35 -11.19 18.30
CA LEU A 71 -0.90 -10.45 18.11
C LEU A 71 -1.98 -11.28 17.41
N GLY A 72 -1.68 -12.52 17.01
CA GLY A 72 -2.65 -13.42 16.37
C GLY A 72 -2.96 -13.08 14.91
N LEU A 73 -2.14 -12.24 14.27
CA LEU A 73 -2.30 -11.91 12.86
C LEU A 73 -1.95 -13.11 11.96
N PRO A 74 -2.86 -13.58 11.09
CA PRO A 74 -2.56 -14.64 10.13
C PRO A 74 -1.48 -14.25 9.11
N GLU A 75 -0.58 -15.17 8.79
CA GLU A 75 0.52 -14.93 7.83
C GLU A 75 0.03 -14.54 6.42
N LYS A 76 -1.18 -14.94 6.01
CA LYS A 76 -1.77 -14.51 4.73
C LYS A 76 -1.98 -13.00 4.62
N PHE A 77 -1.95 -12.28 5.74
CA PHE A 77 -2.04 -10.82 5.80
C PHE A 77 -0.70 -10.14 6.08
N ALA A 78 0.40 -10.89 6.10
CA ALA A 78 1.72 -10.39 6.48
C ALA A 78 2.22 -9.25 5.57
N SER A 79 3.00 -8.36 6.18
CA SER A 79 3.71 -7.27 5.53
C SER A 79 5.09 -7.03 6.21
N CYS A 80 5.77 -5.95 5.84
CA CYS A 80 7.14 -5.63 6.25
C CYS A 80 7.28 -5.14 7.71
N HIS A 81 6.20 -4.64 8.32
CA HIS A 81 6.18 -4.18 9.71
C HIS A 81 4.83 -4.46 10.37
N THR A 82 4.83 -4.47 11.71
CA THR A 82 3.63 -4.66 12.52
C THR A 82 3.56 -3.57 13.57
N GLY A 83 2.42 -2.92 13.69
CA GLY A 83 2.12 -1.91 14.69
C GLY A 83 1.12 -2.39 15.74
N LEU A 84 1.09 -1.74 16.90
CA LEU A 84 0.10 -1.93 17.95
C LEU A 84 -0.36 -0.56 18.48
N ILE A 85 -1.66 -0.28 18.37
CA ILE A 85 -2.27 0.96 18.88
C ILE A 85 -3.68 0.69 19.41
N GLY A 86 -3.98 1.18 20.61
CA GLY A 86 -5.32 1.06 21.19
C GLY A 86 -5.85 -0.37 21.30
N GLY A 87 -4.96 -1.37 21.41
CA GLY A 87 -5.30 -2.80 21.44
C GLY A 87 -5.46 -3.47 20.07
N TYR A 88 -5.28 -2.74 18.98
CA TYR A 88 -5.37 -3.27 17.61
C TYR A 88 -4.00 -3.44 16.97
N ALA A 89 -3.82 -4.55 16.25
CA ALA A 89 -2.67 -4.75 15.38
C ALA A 89 -2.83 -3.94 14.08
N ILE A 90 -1.73 -3.39 13.56
CA ILE A 90 -1.68 -2.65 12.31
C ILE A 90 -0.59 -3.27 11.44
N GLU A 91 -0.96 -4.11 10.48
CA GLU A 91 0.00 -4.84 9.64
C GLU A 91 0.25 -4.12 8.32
N GLY A 92 1.49 -3.75 8.05
CA GLY A 92 1.89 -3.11 6.79
C GLY A 92 1.40 -1.68 6.62
N HIS A 93 1.41 -1.25 5.36
CA HIS A 93 1.23 0.14 4.93
C HIS A 93 -0.23 0.64 5.01
N VAL A 94 -0.85 0.51 6.18
CA VAL A 94 -2.21 0.97 6.45
C VAL A 94 -2.25 2.50 6.50
N ASN A 95 -3.21 3.10 5.82
CA ASN A 95 -3.40 4.55 5.79
C ASN A 95 -3.80 5.12 7.16
N ALA A 96 -3.26 6.30 7.50
CA ALA A 96 -3.52 7.01 8.76
C ALA A 96 -5.02 7.22 9.04
N ARG A 97 -5.79 7.56 8.00
CA ARG A 97 -7.25 7.74 8.06
C ARG A 97 -7.95 6.49 8.59
N GLU A 98 -7.58 5.31 8.12
CA GLU A 98 -8.21 4.05 8.50
C GLU A 98 -7.81 3.64 9.92
N ILE A 99 -6.58 3.95 10.36
CA ILE A 99 -6.17 3.78 11.77
C ILE A 99 -7.04 4.66 12.68
N ARG A 100 -7.27 5.94 12.33
CA ARG A 100 -8.16 6.83 13.10
C ARG A 100 -9.59 6.30 13.14
N ARG A 101 -10.09 5.82 12.00
CA ARG A 101 -11.42 5.24 11.88
C ARG A 101 -11.58 4.00 12.76
N LEU A 102 -10.57 3.11 12.78
CA LEU A 102 -10.54 1.94 13.66
C LEU A 102 -10.62 2.33 15.14
N LEU A 103 -9.83 3.32 15.57
CA LEU A 103 -9.82 3.80 16.97
C LEU A 103 -11.11 4.51 17.37
N THR A 104 -11.87 5.02 16.40
CA THR A 104 -13.16 5.67 16.61
C THR A 104 -14.29 4.63 16.67
N GLU A 105 -14.36 3.73 15.68
CA GLU A 105 -15.40 2.71 15.56
C GLU A 105 -15.23 1.57 16.57
N LYS A 106 -13.99 1.28 16.99
CA LYS A 106 -13.62 0.21 17.94
C LYS A 106 -14.31 -1.13 17.64
N PRO A 107 -14.24 -1.65 16.40
CA PRO A 107 -14.87 -2.92 16.07
C PRO A 107 -14.20 -4.08 16.82
N LYS A 108 -14.92 -5.18 17.06
CA LYS A 108 -14.32 -6.42 17.56
C LYS A 108 -13.47 -7.06 16.46
N ALA A 109 -12.17 -6.82 16.50
CA ALA A 109 -11.21 -7.25 15.49
C ALA A 109 -9.83 -7.46 16.11
N ILE A 110 -8.97 -8.20 15.42
CA ILE A 110 -7.53 -8.23 15.73
C ILE A 110 -6.91 -6.89 15.34
N GLY A 111 -7.28 -6.37 14.17
CA GLY A 111 -6.63 -5.19 13.62
C GLY A 111 -6.91 -4.91 12.16
N LEU A 112 -6.12 -4.02 11.58
CA LEU A 112 -6.09 -3.73 10.15
C LEU A 112 -4.82 -4.28 9.51
N ALA A 113 -4.91 -4.67 8.24
CA ALA A 113 -3.77 -5.10 7.46
C ALA A 113 -3.83 -4.55 6.03
N VAL A 114 -2.68 -4.16 5.50
CA VAL A 114 -2.43 -4.05 4.05
C VAL A 114 -1.41 -5.13 3.70
N PRO A 115 -1.84 -6.28 3.17
CA PRO A 115 -0.94 -7.40 2.88
C PRO A 115 0.09 -7.06 1.80
N GLY A 116 1.31 -7.58 1.96
CA GLY A 116 2.41 -7.29 1.04
C GLY A 116 2.90 -5.84 1.16
N MET A 117 3.28 -5.24 0.04
CA MET A 117 3.77 -3.85 -0.04
C MET A 117 3.29 -3.23 -1.36
N PRO A 118 1.98 -2.92 -1.49
CA PRO A 118 1.44 -2.35 -2.72
C PRO A 118 1.99 -0.94 -2.94
N VAL A 119 2.48 -0.69 -4.14
CA VAL A 119 2.98 0.63 -4.53
C VAL A 119 1.81 1.63 -4.54
N GLY A 120 2.02 2.84 -4.02
CA GLY A 120 0.98 3.85 -3.83
C GLY A 120 0.30 3.81 -2.45
N SER A 121 0.59 2.81 -1.61
CA SER A 121 0.28 2.88 -0.18
C SER A 121 1.29 3.80 0.55
N PRO A 122 0.98 4.35 1.75
CA PRO A 122 1.87 5.32 2.41
C PRO A 122 3.23 4.72 2.75
N GLY A 123 4.32 5.40 2.41
CA GLY A 123 5.68 4.86 2.49
C GLY A 123 6.07 3.95 1.32
N MET A 124 5.13 3.65 0.42
CA MET A 124 5.33 3.01 -0.89
C MET A 124 4.89 3.94 -2.03
N ASP A 125 4.83 5.24 -1.77
CA ASP A 125 4.32 6.31 -2.65
C ASP A 125 5.37 7.39 -2.95
N GLY A 126 6.63 7.13 -2.60
CA GLY A 126 7.76 8.01 -2.90
C GLY A 126 8.12 8.07 -4.38
N ALA A 127 8.91 9.09 -4.77
CA ALA A 127 9.27 9.38 -6.16
C ALA A 127 10.00 8.22 -6.89
N VAL A 128 10.65 7.32 -6.15
CA VAL A 128 11.27 6.08 -6.66
C VAL A 128 10.27 5.17 -7.38
N TYR A 129 8.97 5.30 -7.10
CA TYR A 129 7.91 4.52 -7.72
C TYR A 129 7.24 5.24 -8.90
N GLY A 130 7.68 6.45 -9.24
CA GLY A 130 7.11 7.27 -10.31
C GLY A 130 5.61 7.51 -10.10
N GLU A 131 4.83 7.34 -11.16
CA GLU A 131 3.38 7.51 -11.09
C GLU A 131 2.65 6.22 -10.68
N ARG A 132 3.33 5.07 -10.53
CA ARG A 132 2.67 3.78 -10.29
C ARG A 132 1.88 3.80 -8.98
N ARG A 133 0.66 3.24 -9.02
CA ARG A 133 -0.18 2.95 -7.86
C ARG A 133 -0.90 1.63 -8.10
N ASP A 134 -0.59 0.63 -7.29
CA ASP A 134 -1.29 -0.64 -7.28
C ASP A 134 -2.65 -0.46 -6.60
N ALA A 135 -3.65 -1.20 -7.06
CA ALA A 135 -4.91 -1.30 -6.31
C ALA A 135 -4.67 -2.17 -5.07
N TYR A 136 -5.18 -1.74 -3.92
CA TYR A 136 -5.04 -2.49 -2.68
C TYR A 136 -6.23 -2.30 -1.74
N ASP A 137 -6.40 -3.27 -0.85
CA ASP A 137 -7.39 -3.22 0.20
C ASP A 137 -6.71 -3.06 1.55
N VAL A 138 -7.28 -2.17 2.38
CA VAL A 138 -7.13 -2.24 3.82
C VAL A 138 -8.14 -3.27 4.32
N VAL A 139 -7.65 -4.35 4.93
CA VAL A 139 -8.45 -5.48 5.41
C VAL A 139 -8.64 -5.37 6.92
N LEU A 140 -9.89 -5.48 7.39
CA LEU A 140 -10.17 -5.71 8.80
C LEU A 140 -10.03 -7.20 9.10
N VAL A 141 -9.07 -7.54 9.96
CA VAL A 141 -8.80 -8.91 10.39
C VAL A 141 -9.66 -9.24 11.60
N GLN A 142 -10.53 -10.22 11.44
CA GLN A 142 -11.47 -10.66 12.46
C GLN A 142 -10.80 -11.57 13.50
N PRO A 143 -11.40 -11.76 14.69
CA PRO A 143 -10.84 -12.63 15.74
C PRO A 143 -10.67 -14.10 15.32
N ASP A 144 -11.40 -14.56 14.32
CA ASP A 144 -11.29 -15.92 13.76
C ASP A 144 -10.19 -16.05 12.68
N GLY A 145 -9.44 -14.97 12.41
CA GLY A 145 -8.40 -14.93 11.38
C GLY A 145 -8.92 -14.77 9.94
N THR A 146 -10.21 -14.56 9.74
CA THR A 146 -10.77 -14.14 8.44
C THR A 146 -10.58 -12.64 8.23
N GLY A 147 -10.67 -12.19 6.98
CA GLY A 147 -10.54 -10.79 6.62
C GLY A 147 -11.78 -10.30 5.88
N ARG A 148 -12.15 -9.04 6.08
CA ARG A 148 -13.10 -8.33 5.21
C ARG A 148 -12.51 -7.02 4.75
N VAL A 149 -12.87 -6.57 3.55
CA VAL A 149 -12.45 -5.24 3.08
C VAL A 149 -12.99 -4.17 4.04
N TYR A 150 -12.10 -3.29 4.49
CA TYR A 150 -12.39 -2.14 5.33
C TYR A 150 -12.41 -0.84 4.52
N GLN A 151 -11.47 -0.73 3.58
CA GLN A 151 -11.37 0.33 2.58
C GLN A 151 -10.64 -0.20 1.34
N HIS A 152 -11.17 0.11 0.15
CA HIS A 152 -10.48 -0.16 -1.12
C HIS A 152 -9.80 1.11 -1.61
N TYR A 153 -8.57 0.99 -2.10
CA TYR A 153 -7.85 2.02 -2.82
C TYR A 153 -7.66 1.59 -4.26
N ALA A 154 -8.23 2.38 -5.17
CA ALA A 154 -8.01 2.18 -6.58
C ALA A 154 -6.55 2.51 -6.92
N GLY A 155 -5.91 1.60 -7.65
CA GLY A 155 -4.67 1.91 -8.33
C GLY A 155 -4.90 2.90 -9.47
N ASN A 156 -3.83 3.52 -9.96
CA ASN A 156 -3.94 4.26 -11.20
C ASN A 156 -3.91 3.24 -12.34
N THR A 157 -5.10 2.99 -12.86
CA THR A 157 -5.24 2.27 -14.13
C THR A 157 -5.03 3.23 -15.29
N ALA A 158 -3.86 3.85 -15.33
CA ALA A 158 -3.17 4.06 -16.60
C ALA A 158 -2.41 2.75 -16.89
N GLY A 159 -3.16 1.69 -17.24
CA GLY A 159 -2.57 0.43 -17.71
C GLY A 159 -3.12 -0.89 -17.16
N PHE A 160 -4.16 -0.93 -16.31
CA PHE A 160 -4.76 -2.23 -15.93
C PHE A 160 -6.23 -2.19 -15.52
N LYS A 161 -7.11 -1.70 -16.41
CA LYS A 161 -8.51 -2.16 -16.33
C LYS A 161 -8.51 -3.64 -16.71
N ARG A 162 -8.90 -4.51 -15.78
CA ARG A 162 -9.38 -5.85 -16.15
C ARG A 162 -10.66 -5.68 -16.97
N THR A 163 -10.50 -5.65 -18.28
CA THR A 163 -11.56 -5.99 -19.23
C THR A 163 -11.12 -7.24 -19.96
N ALA A 164 -11.90 -8.30 -19.79
CA ALA A 164 -11.95 -9.35 -20.79
C ALA A 164 -12.17 -8.64 -22.14
N THR A 165 -11.31 -8.93 -23.11
CA THR A 165 -11.16 -8.28 -24.43
C THR A 165 -10.44 -6.92 -24.42
N GLY A 166 -9.30 -6.86 -25.14
CA GLY A 166 -8.72 -5.60 -25.65
C GLY A 166 -7.29 -5.27 -25.21
N THR A 167 -6.33 -5.62 -26.06
CA THR A 167 -4.92 -5.23 -26.18
C THR A 167 -4.55 -3.79 -25.77
N GLU A 168 -3.65 -3.63 -24.80
CA GLU A 168 -2.73 -2.48 -24.73
C GLU A 168 -1.30 -3.03 -24.65
N ALA A 169 -0.47 -2.71 -25.65
CA ALA A 169 0.78 -3.41 -25.93
C ALA A 169 1.92 -2.95 -25.02
N LEU A 170 2.59 -3.89 -24.37
CA LEU A 170 3.85 -3.63 -23.66
C LEU A 170 4.85 -2.96 -24.62
N PRO A 171 5.65 -1.98 -24.15
CA PRO A 171 6.63 -1.31 -24.99
C PRO A 171 7.64 -2.33 -25.50
N THR A 172 7.77 -2.40 -26.82
CA THR A 172 8.71 -3.30 -27.46
C THR A 172 10.13 -2.77 -27.30
N THR A 173 11.04 -3.66 -26.95
CA THR A 173 12.47 -3.41 -26.86
C THR A 173 13.18 -4.35 -27.81
N GLU A 174 14.26 -3.87 -28.43
CA GLU A 174 15.11 -4.70 -29.27
C GLU A 174 16.29 -5.24 -28.47
N GLY A 175 16.75 -6.44 -28.83
CA GLY A 175 17.88 -7.07 -28.20
C GLY A 175 18.49 -8.17 -29.04
N GLU A 176 19.53 -8.79 -28.51
CA GLU A 176 20.24 -9.92 -29.09
C GLU A 176 20.22 -11.09 -28.10
N VAL A 177 19.81 -12.26 -28.58
CA VAL A 177 19.80 -13.49 -27.77
C VAL A 177 21.23 -13.94 -27.53
N ARG A 178 21.67 -13.90 -26.27
CA ARG A 178 22.98 -14.41 -25.85
C ARG A 178 22.94 -15.90 -25.55
N LYS A 179 21.88 -16.37 -24.90
CA LYS A 179 21.72 -17.78 -24.53
C LYS A 179 20.25 -18.11 -24.28
N VAL A 180 19.83 -19.31 -24.70
CA VAL A 180 18.52 -19.88 -24.37
C VAL A 180 18.73 -21.07 -23.44
N ASP A 181 18.00 -21.12 -22.33
CA ASP A 181 17.97 -22.24 -21.40
C ASP A 181 16.52 -22.72 -21.26
N SER A 182 16.10 -23.56 -22.20
CA SER A 182 14.73 -24.09 -22.27
C SER A 182 14.40 -25.00 -21.09
N ALA A 183 15.40 -25.66 -20.49
CA ALA A 183 15.20 -26.52 -19.33
C ALA A 183 14.87 -25.69 -18.07
N ALA A 184 15.52 -24.52 -17.92
CA ALA A 184 15.27 -23.61 -16.80
C ALA A 184 14.19 -22.55 -17.09
N GLY A 185 13.62 -22.51 -18.30
CA GLY A 185 12.65 -21.49 -18.71
C GLY A 185 13.23 -20.08 -18.76
N LYS A 186 14.52 -19.94 -19.09
CA LYS A 186 15.26 -18.67 -19.04
C LYS A 186 15.91 -18.32 -20.37
N ILE A 187 16.10 -17.03 -20.59
CA ILE A 187 16.81 -16.49 -21.75
C ILE A 187 17.73 -15.34 -21.32
N THR A 188 18.96 -15.34 -21.82
CA THR A 188 19.89 -14.23 -21.62
C THR A 188 19.81 -13.32 -22.84
N LEU A 189 19.47 -12.06 -22.62
CA LEU A 189 19.32 -11.06 -23.67
C LEU A 189 20.30 -9.91 -23.42
N LYS A 190 21.02 -9.51 -24.46
CA LYS A 190 21.62 -8.18 -24.54
C LYS A 190 20.56 -7.25 -25.09
N HIS A 191 19.94 -6.45 -24.24
CA HIS A 191 18.80 -5.62 -24.62
C HIS A 191 19.20 -4.14 -24.74
N GLY A 192 18.44 -3.41 -25.55
CA GLY A 192 18.40 -1.95 -25.51
C GLY A 192 17.68 -1.44 -24.26
N GLU A 193 17.38 -0.15 -24.22
CA GLU A 193 16.64 0.43 -23.08
C GLU A 193 15.25 -0.20 -22.94
N ILE A 194 14.91 -0.71 -21.75
CA ILE A 194 13.57 -1.21 -21.43
C ILE A 194 12.86 -0.15 -20.60
N LYS A 195 12.07 0.68 -21.28
CA LYS A 195 11.43 1.88 -20.70
C LYS A 195 10.52 1.58 -19.50
N ASN A 196 9.76 0.48 -19.55
CA ASN A 196 8.83 0.14 -18.47
C ASN A 196 9.49 -0.53 -17.26
N LEU A 197 10.79 -0.80 -17.33
CA LEU A 197 11.58 -1.36 -16.23
C LEU A 197 12.70 -0.42 -15.79
N ASP A 198 12.76 0.79 -16.35
CA ASP A 198 13.84 1.78 -16.16
C ASP A 198 15.24 1.16 -16.31
N MET A 199 15.38 0.20 -17.24
CA MET A 199 16.64 -0.51 -17.45
C MET A 199 17.42 0.10 -18.61
N PRO A 200 18.64 0.60 -18.37
CA PRO A 200 19.53 0.99 -19.45
C PRO A 200 19.97 -0.24 -20.26
N PRO A 201 20.54 -0.06 -21.46
CA PRO A 201 21.06 -1.17 -22.26
C PRO A 201 22.07 -2.02 -21.49
N MET A 202 21.76 -3.31 -21.30
CA MET A 202 22.63 -4.24 -20.58
C MET A 202 22.42 -5.69 -21.02
N THR A 203 23.19 -6.62 -20.46
CA THR A 203 23.03 -8.06 -20.68
C THR A 203 22.59 -8.72 -19.40
N MET A 204 21.42 -9.36 -19.41
CA MET A 204 20.89 -10.04 -18.23
C MET A 204 19.97 -11.21 -18.58
N VAL A 205 19.61 -11.96 -17.53
CA VAL A 205 18.75 -13.13 -17.64
C VAL A 205 17.30 -12.73 -17.37
N PHE A 206 16.42 -13.14 -18.27
CA PHE A 206 14.98 -13.04 -18.14
C PHE A 206 14.37 -14.45 -18.04
N GLN A 207 13.24 -14.54 -17.37
CA GLN A 207 12.38 -15.72 -17.44
C GLN A 207 11.46 -15.61 -18.67
N ALA A 208 11.01 -16.73 -19.22
CA ALA A 208 9.94 -16.72 -20.22
C ALA A 208 8.59 -16.91 -19.52
N ASN A 209 7.61 -16.06 -19.85
CA ASN A 209 6.24 -16.23 -19.36
C ASN A 209 5.60 -17.52 -19.89
N ASP A 210 6.00 -17.92 -21.10
CA ASP A 210 5.60 -19.17 -21.74
C ASP A 210 6.86 -19.85 -22.31
N PRO A 211 7.17 -21.10 -21.92
CA PRO A 211 8.29 -21.86 -22.46
C PRO A 211 8.31 -21.95 -23.99
N ALA A 212 7.15 -21.90 -24.65
CA ALA A 212 7.05 -21.93 -26.11
C ALA A 212 7.74 -20.72 -26.79
N LEU A 213 7.89 -19.60 -26.09
CA LEU A 213 8.61 -18.42 -26.59
C LEU A 213 10.10 -18.71 -26.83
N LEU A 214 10.71 -19.57 -26.00
CA LEU A 214 12.12 -19.93 -26.11
C LEU A 214 12.41 -20.77 -27.36
N GLY A 215 11.42 -21.52 -27.85
CA GLY A 215 11.54 -22.30 -29.08
C GLY A 215 11.53 -21.45 -30.36
N LYS A 216 11.17 -20.16 -30.27
CA LYS A 216 11.06 -19.26 -31.43
C LYS A 216 12.38 -18.59 -31.81
N VAL A 217 13.40 -18.66 -30.94
CA VAL A 217 14.64 -17.92 -31.07
C VAL A 217 15.85 -18.78 -30.69
N LYS A 218 17.03 -18.46 -31.22
CA LYS A 218 18.31 -19.09 -30.86
C LYS A 218 19.37 -18.05 -30.54
N ALA A 219 20.47 -18.49 -29.92
CA ALA A 219 21.60 -17.60 -29.66
C ALA A 219 22.12 -16.93 -30.95
N GLY A 220 22.37 -15.63 -30.89
CA GLY A 220 22.76 -14.79 -32.02
C GLY A 220 21.59 -14.08 -32.72
N ASP A 221 20.34 -14.48 -32.49
CA ASP A 221 19.19 -13.81 -33.10
C ASP A 221 19.04 -12.39 -32.54
N LYS A 222 18.83 -11.43 -33.45
CA LYS A 222 18.25 -10.15 -33.07
C LYS A 222 16.76 -10.34 -32.88
N VAL A 223 16.21 -9.76 -31.83
CA VAL A 223 14.84 -9.99 -31.41
C VAL A 223 14.18 -8.68 -31.02
N ARG A 224 12.87 -8.63 -31.26
CA ARG A 224 11.98 -7.67 -30.64
C ARG A 224 11.18 -8.38 -29.57
N PHE A 225 11.16 -7.84 -28.37
CA PHE A 225 10.52 -8.48 -27.25
C PHE A 225 9.87 -7.47 -26.32
N THR A 226 8.97 -7.96 -25.47
CA THR A 226 8.39 -7.21 -24.38
C THR A 226 8.74 -7.90 -23.08
N ALA A 227 9.05 -7.13 -22.03
CA ALA A 227 9.41 -7.67 -20.73
C ALA A 227 8.76 -6.87 -19.61
N MET A 228 8.44 -7.53 -18.51
CA MET A 228 7.88 -6.93 -17.31
C MET A 228 8.42 -7.66 -16.07
N GLN A 229 8.42 -7.02 -14.91
CA GLN A 229 8.71 -7.70 -13.66
C GLN A 229 7.45 -8.45 -13.18
N VAL A 230 7.55 -9.77 -13.05
CA VAL A 230 6.50 -10.66 -12.52
C VAL A 230 7.04 -11.34 -11.27
N ASN A 231 6.36 -11.15 -10.13
CA ASN A 231 6.76 -11.74 -8.84
C ASN A 231 8.23 -11.49 -8.46
N GLY A 232 8.75 -10.28 -8.75
CA GLY A 232 10.13 -9.90 -8.47
C GLY A 232 11.17 -10.38 -9.49
N ALA A 233 10.77 -11.16 -10.50
CA ALA A 233 11.64 -11.60 -11.59
C ALA A 233 11.34 -10.86 -12.90
N TYR A 234 12.37 -10.60 -13.71
CA TYR A 234 12.17 -10.01 -15.04
C TYR A 234 11.77 -11.09 -16.04
N THR A 235 10.62 -10.92 -16.67
CA THR A 235 9.98 -11.96 -17.48
C THR A 235 9.60 -11.41 -18.84
N VAL A 236 10.00 -12.13 -19.90
CA VAL A 236 9.63 -11.86 -21.30
C VAL A 236 8.21 -12.33 -21.55
N MET A 237 7.37 -11.43 -22.03
CA MET A 237 5.95 -11.66 -22.30
C MET A 237 5.70 -12.03 -23.77
N SER A 238 6.47 -11.44 -24.68
CA SER A 238 6.51 -11.80 -26.10
C SER A 238 7.93 -11.62 -26.64
N ILE A 239 8.31 -12.44 -27.62
CA ILE A 239 9.61 -12.36 -28.29
C ILE A 239 9.48 -12.89 -29.72
N GLU A 240 10.02 -12.14 -30.67
CA GLU A 240 10.02 -12.47 -32.09
C GLU A 240 11.39 -12.16 -32.69
N PRO A 241 11.93 -13.04 -33.58
CA PRO A 241 13.12 -12.73 -34.35
C PRO A 241 12.87 -11.49 -35.22
N LEU A 242 13.87 -10.61 -35.28
CA LEU A 242 13.93 -9.57 -36.30
C LEU A 242 14.52 -10.19 -37.59
N PRO A 243 14.01 -9.81 -38.77
CA PRO A 243 14.53 -10.27 -40.05
C PRO A 243 15.97 -9.81 -40.32
#